data_AF-A0A5J4QBH8-F1
#
_entry.id   AF-A0A5J4QBH8-F1
#
_cell.length_a   1.000
_cell.length_b   1.000
_cell.length_c   1.000
_cell.angle_alpha   90.00
_cell.angle_beta   90.00
_cell.angle_gamma   90.00
#
_symmetry.space_group_name_H-M   'P 1'
#
loop_
_entity.id
_entity.type
_entity.pdbx_description
1 polymer ?
#
loop_
_entity_poly.entity_id
_entity_poly.type
_entity_poly.pdbx_seq_one_letter_code
_entity_poly.pdbx_strand_id
1 'polypeptide(L)' 'MNNLFVYCEIEESTVADVSLELLTKGRSLANQLNCQLEAVVA' A
#
# COMPACT_ATOMS: atom_id res chain seq x y z
N MET A 1 -5.69 -15.36 7.90
CA MET A 1 -6.00 -13.91 7.81
C MET A 1 -4.99 -13.35 6.81
N ASN A 2 -5.38 -13.19 5.54
CA ASN A 2 -4.44 -12.92 4.45
C ASN A 2 -4.79 -11.55 3.85
N ASN A 3 -4.13 -10.51 4.34
CA ASN A 3 -4.30 -9.14 3.87
C ASN A 3 -3.19 -8.77 2.88
N LEU A 4 -3.43 -7.71 2.11
CA LEU A 4 -2.47 -7.17 1.16
C LEU A 4 -1.65 -6.07 1.83
N PHE A 5 -0.32 -6.21 1.81
CA PHE A 5 0.58 -5.23 2.40
C PHE A 5 1.28 -4.42 1.31
N VAL A 6 1.38 -3.10 1.51
CA VAL A 6 2.21 -2.21 0.72
C VAL A 6 3.30 -1.64 1.62
N TYR A 7 4.54 -1.75 1.18
CA TYR A 7 5.67 -1.05 1.79
C TYR A 7 5.72 0.37 1.24
N CYS A 8 5.69 1.35 2.13
CA CYS A 8 5.77 2.76 1.81
C CYS A 8 7.19 3.26 2.10
N GLU A 9 7.94 3.55 1.05
CA GLU A 9 9.24 4.19 1.12
C GLU A 9 9.10 5.67 1.51
N ILE A 10 9.98 6.14 2.41
CA ILE A 10 10.11 7.55 2.76
C ILE A 10 11.33 8.16 2.06
N GLU A 11 11.09 9.16 1.22
CA GLU A 11 12.10 10.05 0.65
C GLU A 11 11.89 11.47 1.19
N GLU A 12 12.94 12.12 1.69
CA GLU A 12 12.89 13.50 2.20
C GLU A 12 11.74 13.78 3.19
N SER A 13 11.46 12.83 4.10
CA SER A 13 10.35 12.86 5.06
C SER A 13 8.94 12.78 4.46
N THR A 14 8.83 12.40 3.18
CA THR A 14 7.57 12.25 2.45
C THR A 14 7.46 10.82 1.92
N VAL A 15 6.24 10.29 1.85
CA VAL A 15 6.00 8.99 1.21
C VAL A 15 6.27 9.13 -0.29
N ALA A 16 7.16 8.31 -0.82
CA ALA A 16 7.51 8.34 -2.24
C ALA A 16 6.27 8.09 -3.12
N ASP A 17 6.17 8.80 -4.25
CA ASP A 17 5.00 8.75 -5.14
C ASP A 17 4.67 7.32 -5.60
N VAL A 18 5.70 6.50 -5.86
CA VAL A 18 5.53 5.08 -6.22
C VAL A 18 4.77 4.31 -5.14
N SER A 19 4.97 4.63 -3.87
CA SER A 19 4.25 4.01 -2.76
C SER A 19 2.78 4.41 -2.77
N LEU A 20 2.46 5.67 -3.13
CA LEU A 20 1.08 6.16 -3.27
C LEU A 20 0.36 5.50 -4.46
N GLU A 21 1.07 5.29 -5.57
CA GLU A 21 0.56 4.54 -6.73
C GLU A 21 0.28 3.08 -6.37
N LEU A 22 1.19 2.45 -5.61
CA LEU A 22 1.02 1.08 -5.11
C LEU A 22 -0.14 0.97 -4.12
N LEU A 23 -0.36 1.95 -3.25
CA LEU A 23 -1.54 2.00 -2.38
C LEU A 23 -2.84 2.10 -3.19
N THR A 24 -2.85 2.91 -4.25
CA THR A 24 -4.00 3.05 -5.16
C THR A 24 -4.32 1.73 -5.86
N LYS A 25 -3.29 1.08 -6.41
CA LYS A 25 -3.46 -0.21 -7.07
C LYS A 25 -3.80 -1.32 -6.08
N GLY A 26 -3.14 -1.34 -4.93
CA GLY A 26 -3.34 -2.28 -3.84
C GLY A 26 -4.77 -2.21 -3.30
N ARG A 27 -5.37 -1.02 -3.21
CA ARG A 27 -6.78 -0.86 -2.79
C ARG A 27 -7.73 -1.53 -3.77
N SER A 28 -7.50 -1.33 -5.06
CA SER A 28 -8.32 -1.98 -6.11
C SER A 28 -8.24 -3.50 -6.02
N LEU A 29 -7.05 -4.04 -5.78
CA LEU A 29 -6.83 -5.48 -5.62
C LEU A 29 -7.41 -6.04 -4.31
N ALA A 30 -7.24 -5.33 -3.19
CA ALA A 30 -7.81 -5.71 -1.90
C ALA A 30 -9.34 -5.80 -1.96
N ASN A 31 -10.00 -4.88 -2.68
CA ASN A 31 -11.43 -4.93 -2.95
C ASN A 31 -11.83 -6.17 -3.77
N GLN A 32 -11.04 -6.54 -4.79
CA GLN A 32 -11.28 -7.74 -5.60
C GLN A 32 -11.11 -9.04 -4.80
N LEU A 33 -10.14 -9.06 -3.89
CA LEU A 33 -9.83 -10.22 -3.05
C LEU A 33 -10.65 -10.27 -1.75
N ASN A 34 -11.50 -9.26 -1.52
CA ASN A 34 -12.27 -9.09 -0.29
C ASN A 34 -11.41 -9.20 0.98
N CYS A 35 -10.22 -8.59 0.96
CA CYS A 35 -9.29 -8.50 2.07
C CYS A 35 -8.93 -7.05 2.40
N GLN A 36 -8.19 -6.82 3.48
CA GLN A 36 -7.76 -5.47 3.85
C GLN A 36 -6.46 -5.10 3.13
N LEU A 37 -6.28 -3.79 2.91
CA LEU A 37 -5.01 -3.20 2.52
C LEU A 37 -4.34 -2.63 3.77
N GLU A 38 -3.16 -3.12 4.09
CA GLU A 38 -2.31 -2.66 5.18
C GLU A 38 -1.05 -1.96 4.61
N ALA A 39 -0.53 -0.97 5.32
CA ALA A 39 0.64 -0.21 4.91
C ALA A 39 1.72 -0.29 6.00
N VAL A 40 2.96 -0.51 5.59
CA VAL A 40 4.14 -0.49 6.46
C VAL A 40 5.03 0.66 5.99
N VAL A 41 5.37 1.57 6.89
CA VAL A 41 6.22 2.74 6.61
C VAL A 41 7.54 2.55 7.32
N ALA A 42 8.66 2.79 6.62
CA ALA A 42 10.01 2.75 7.18
C ALA A 42 10.91 3.81 6.55
#